data_AF-A0A6G6TLM1-F1
#
_entry.id   AF-A0A6G6TLM1-F1
#
_cell.length_a   1.000
_cell.length_b   1.000
_cell.length_c   1.000
_cell.angle_alpha   90.00
_cell.angle_beta   90.00
_cell.angle_gamma   90.00
#
_symmetry.space_group_name_H-M   'P 1'
#
loop_
_entity.id
_entity.type
_entity.pdbx_description
1 polymer ?
#
loop_
_entity_poly.entity_id
_entity_poly.type
_entity_poly.pdbx_seq_one_letter_code
_entity_poly.pdbx_strand_id
1 'polypeptide(L)'
;MRCDYQQKLARKNSKPLYLQITNEIKSFKLDSIFKAYLSHNLIELDQYYIYNSFNKKADWLFHYFNYRKEVIKEGISIIEYSNRYHLNLRRCYSNFRKIGGSSISILYWIYHRRNFHQHKPKLSVKEYIEKHKLEQKTAFRQLQRKTMSEFWSHHFDNYYQNFWIQGYNVSEYAKIYGLNATTARQYLFNFPKKLFNPQVIKPWL
;
A
#
# COMPACT_ATOMS: atom_id res chain seq x y z
N MET A 1 -18.27 -3.49 33.20
CA MET A 1 -19.43 -3.08 32.37
C MET A 1 -19.16 -1.90 31.42
N ARG A 2 -18.41 -0.83 31.76
CA ARG A 2 -18.09 0.28 30.83
C ARG A 2 -17.27 -0.13 29.58
N CYS A 3 -16.38 -1.11 29.73
CA CYS A 3 -15.47 -1.57 28.68
C CYS A 3 -16.19 -2.26 27.51
N ASP A 4 -17.20 -3.10 27.78
CA ASP A 4 -17.95 -3.83 26.73
C ASP A 4 -18.83 -2.92 25.88
N TYR A 5 -19.39 -1.85 26.46
CA TYR A 5 -20.25 -0.91 25.75
C TYR A 5 -19.45 -0.05 24.75
N GLN A 6 -18.30 0.49 25.21
CA GLN A 6 -17.39 1.23 24.34
C GLN A 6 -16.83 0.35 23.21
N GLN A 7 -16.59 -0.94 23.47
CA GLN A 7 -16.12 -1.91 22.48
C GLN A 7 -17.19 -2.43 21.49
N LYS A 8 -18.47 -2.45 21.88
CA LYS A 8 -19.58 -2.70 20.95
C LYS A 8 -19.82 -1.50 20.04
N LEU A 9 -19.77 -0.27 20.57
CA LEU A 9 -19.83 0.96 19.77
C LEU A 9 -18.68 1.02 18.76
N ALA A 10 -17.47 0.73 19.21
CA ALA A 10 -16.26 0.58 18.41
C ALA A 10 -16.41 -0.32 17.16
N ARG A 11 -16.87 -1.57 17.35
CA ARG A 11 -17.11 -2.50 16.22
C ARG A 11 -18.26 -2.07 15.31
N LYS A 12 -19.30 -1.46 15.90
CA LYS A 12 -20.41 -0.88 15.14
C LYS A 12 -19.94 0.28 14.26
N ASN A 13 -18.88 1.00 14.66
CA ASN A 13 -18.32 2.13 13.93
C ASN A 13 -17.22 1.73 12.92
N SER A 14 -16.48 0.64 13.15
CA SER A 14 -15.41 0.19 12.24
C SER A 14 -15.91 -0.46 10.94
N LYS A 15 -17.07 -1.12 10.97
CA LYS A 15 -17.67 -1.75 9.78
C LYS A 15 -18.22 -0.71 8.77
N PRO A 16 -18.93 0.36 9.19
CA PRO A 16 -19.26 1.50 8.33
C PRO A 16 -18.03 2.21 7.79
N LEU A 17 -16.99 2.42 8.62
CA LEU A 17 -15.73 3.01 8.18
C LEU A 17 -15.04 2.16 7.11
N TYR A 18 -15.04 0.84 7.27
CA TYR A 18 -14.55 -0.10 6.27
C TYR A 18 -15.34 0.00 4.95
N LEU A 19 -16.67 0.06 5.02
CA LEU A 19 -17.54 0.24 3.86
C LEU A 19 -17.31 1.60 3.18
N GLN A 20 -17.10 2.67 3.96
CA GLN A 20 -16.79 3.99 3.45
C GLN A 20 -15.44 4.01 2.72
N ILE A 21 -14.38 3.49 3.35
CA ILE A 21 -13.05 3.39 2.73
C ILE A 21 -13.08 2.55 1.45
N THR A 22 -13.75 1.39 1.48
CA THR A 22 -13.87 0.52 0.31
C THR A 22 -14.71 1.14 -0.81
N ASN A 23 -15.70 1.97 -0.48
CA ASN A 23 -16.47 2.72 -1.47
C ASN A 23 -15.69 3.91 -2.05
N GLU A 24 -14.87 4.60 -1.25
CA GLU A 24 -13.99 5.69 -1.74
C GLU A 24 -12.93 5.19 -2.72
N ILE A 25 -12.45 3.95 -2.56
CA ILE A 25 -11.48 3.30 -3.44
C ILE A 25 -12.05 2.95 -4.83
N LYS A 26 -13.39 3.00 -5.02
CA LYS A 26 -14.01 2.82 -6.35
C LYS A 26 -13.74 3.97 -7.31
N SER A 27 -13.17 5.07 -6.81
CA SER A 27 -12.66 6.15 -7.63
C SER A 27 -11.39 5.73 -8.37
N PHE A 28 -11.39 5.82 -9.70
CA PHE A 28 -10.22 5.57 -10.56
C PHE A 28 -9.15 6.67 -10.47
N LYS A 29 -9.03 7.38 -9.34
CA LYS A 29 -8.05 8.46 -9.12
C LYS A 29 -7.10 8.09 -8.00
N LEU A 30 -5.80 8.29 -8.24
CA LEU A 30 -4.73 8.04 -7.27
C LEU A 30 -4.93 8.85 -5.97
N ASP A 31 -5.43 10.08 -6.08
CA ASP A 31 -5.73 10.95 -4.94
C ASP A 31 -6.79 10.37 -4.02
N SER A 32 -7.79 9.68 -4.59
CA SER A 32 -8.81 8.99 -3.79
C SER A 32 -8.24 7.79 -3.07
N ILE A 33 -7.28 7.06 -3.66
CA ILE A 33 -6.58 5.96 -3.00
C ILE A 33 -5.79 6.49 -1.80
N PHE A 34 -5.01 7.55 -2.01
CA PHE A 34 -4.23 8.15 -0.92
C PHE A 34 -5.13 8.78 0.13
N LYS A 35 -6.20 9.48 -0.25
CA LYS A 35 -7.17 10.01 0.70
C LYS A 35 -7.75 8.86 1.54
N ALA A 36 -8.27 7.82 0.91
CA ALA A 36 -8.87 6.67 1.60
C ALA A 36 -7.88 5.96 2.54
N TYR A 37 -6.62 5.78 2.14
CA TYR A 37 -5.61 5.10 2.95
C TYR A 37 -4.95 5.98 4.03
N LEU A 38 -4.91 7.31 3.84
CA LEU A 38 -4.18 8.21 4.73
C LEU A 38 -5.08 9.06 5.64
N SER A 39 -6.35 9.29 5.28
CA SER A 39 -7.29 10.14 6.03
C SER A 39 -7.73 9.53 7.36
N HIS A 40 -7.62 8.22 7.51
CA HIS A 40 -8.10 7.52 8.68
C HIS A 40 -7.06 7.59 9.81
N ASN A 41 -7.33 8.45 10.79
CA ASN A 41 -6.60 8.48 12.06
C ASN A 41 -7.19 7.42 13.00
N LEU A 42 -6.66 6.20 12.90
CA LEU A 42 -6.98 5.11 13.82
C LEU A 42 -6.25 5.24 15.19
N ILE A 43 -5.44 6.28 15.36
CA ILE A 43 -4.57 6.55 16.52
C ILE A 43 -5.40 6.86 17.78
N GLU A 44 -6.59 7.46 17.64
CA GLU A 44 -7.47 7.74 18.79
C GLU A 44 -8.10 6.47 19.41
N LEU A 45 -7.81 5.29 18.85
CA LEU A 45 -8.32 4.00 19.29
C LEU A 45 -7.20 3.06 19.79
N ASP A 46 -5.97 3.54 19.89
CA ASP A 46 -4.74 2.74 19.94
C ASP A 46 -4.63 1.71 21.08
N GLN A 47 -5.22 1.94 22.24
CA GLN A 47 -5.04 1.00 23.37
C GLN A 47 -6.03 -0.17 23.40
N TYR A 48 -7.16 -0.08 22.69
CA TYR A 48 -8.25 -1.07 22.81
C TYR A 48 -8.39 -2.02 21.60
N TYR A 49 -7.72 -1.73 20.48
CA TYR A 49 -7.97 -2.41 19.19
C TYR A 49 -6.80 -3.22 18.65
N ILE A 50 -5.59 -3.06 19.18
CA ILE A 50 -4.43 -3.88 18.75
C ILE A 50 -4.71 -5.36 19.04
N TYR A 51 -5.43 -5.65 20.12
CA TYR A 51 -5.90 -6.98 20.47
C TYR A 51 -7.41 -6.96 20.68
N ASN A 52 -8.11 -7.92 20.08
CA ASN A 52 -9.45 -8.31 20.47
C ASN A 52 -9.43 -8.70 21.95
N SER A 53 -9.88 -7.78 22.80
CA SER A 53 -9.90 -7.83 24.27
C SER A 53 -10.51 -9.11 24.83
N PHE A 54 -11.42 -9.76 24.10
CA PHE A 54 -12.04 -11.03 24.50
C PHE A 54 -11.08 -12.22 24.45
N ASN A 55 -10.12 -12.23 23.52
CA ASN A 55 -9.31 -13.42 23.22
C ASN A 55 -7.80 -13.15 23.07
N LYS A 56 -7.34 -11.91 23.34
CA LYS A 56 -5.95 -11.46 23.07
C LYS A 56 -5.49 -11.74 21.63
N LYS A 57 -6.41 -11.80 20.67
CA LYS A 57 -6.13 -12.06 19.25
C LYS A 57 -6.02 -10.75 18.48
N ALA A 58 -5.07 -10.62 17.57
CA ALA A 58 -4.93 -9.41 16.74
C ALA A 58 -6.24 -9.04 16.02
N ASP A 59 -6.61 -7.76 16.04
CA ASP A 59 -7.69 -7.24 15.19
C ASP A 59 -7.14 -6.98 13.79
N TRP A 60 -7.30 -7.98 12.92
CA TRP A 60 -6.76 -7.90 11.56
C TRP A 60 -7.39 -6.78 10.74
N LEU A 61 -8.60 -6.33 11.04
CA LEU A 61 -9.22 -5.23 10.30
C LEU A 61 -8.49 -3.92 10.58
N PHE A 62 -8.21 -3.63 11.85
CA PHE A 62 -7.37 -2.51 12.25
C PHE A 62 -5.99 -2.60 11.59
N HIS A 63 -5.33 -3.75 11.72
CA HIS A 63 -3.99 -3.94 11.15
C HIS A 63 -3.95 -3.86 9.63
N TYR A 64 -5.03 -4.20 8.93
CA TYR A 64 -5.10 -4.00 7.49
C TYR A 64 -4.99 -2.53 7.11
N PHE A 65 -5.77 -1.66 7.75
CA PHE A 65 -5.71 -0.23 7.45
C PHE A 65 -4.42 0.39 7.91
N ASN A 66 -4.01 0.07 9.13
CA ASN A 66 -2.85 0.68 9.73
C ASN A 66 -1.56 0.27 9.00
N TYR A 67 -1.43 -1.00 8.58
CA TYR A 67 -0.30 -1.44 7.74
C TYR A 67 -0.24 -0.67 6.43
N ARG A 68 -1.36 -0.52 5.69
CA ARG A 68 -1.33 0.25 4.43
C ARG A 68 -0.91 1.70 4.64
N LYS A 69 -1.44 2.33 5.69
CA LYS A 69 -1.12 3.72 6.05
C LYS A 69 0.37 3.87 6.35
N GLU A 70 0.92 3.04 7.23
CA GLU A 70 2.33 3.13 7.62
C GLU A 70 3.27 2.76 6.46
N VAL A 71 2.92 1.77 5.63
CA VAL A 71 3.71 1.47 4.42
C VAL A 71 3.77 2.70 3.50
N ILE A 72 2.65 3.40 3.28
CA ILE A 72 2.61 4.56 2.38
C ILE A 72 3.27 5.79 3.01
N LYS A 73 3.19 5.98 4.33
CA LYS A 73 3.78 7.14 5.02
C LYS A 73 5.26 6.97 5.32
N GLU A 74 5.67 5.77 5.74
CA GLU A 74 6.99 5.50 6.33
C GLU A 74 7.80 4.50 5.51
N GLY A 75 7.20 3.77 4.57
CA GLY A 75 7.91 2.80 3.75
C GLY A 75 8.24 1.50 4.47
N ILE A 76 7.59 1.22 5.61
CA ILE A 76 7.90 0.06 6.44
C ILE A 76 7.60 -1.28 5.75
N SER A 77 8.40 -2.28 6.10
CA SER A 77 8.23 -3.68 5.73
C SER A 77 7.22 -4.40 6.64
N ILE A 78 6.79 -5.60 6.20
CA ILE A 78 5.94 -6.48 7.03
C ILE A 78 6.66 -6.87 8.34
N ILE A 79 7.99 -7.03 8.28
CA ILE A 79 8.83 -7.41 9.43
C ILE A 79 8.86 -6.26 10.45
N GLU A 80 9.13 -5.04 10.00
CA GLU A 80 9.12 -3.86 10.87
C GLU A 80 7.75 -3.65 11.49
N TYR A 81 6.67 -3.79 10.70
CA TYR A 81 5.31 -3.71 11.22
C TYR A 81 5.03 -4.78 12.28
N SER A 82 5.42 -6.04 12.02
CA SER A 82 5.18 -7.12 12.99
C SER A 82 5.94 -6.89 14.29
N ASN A 83 7.16 -6.36 14.22
CA ASN A 83 7.96 -6.06 15.39
C ASN A 83 7.36 -4.90 16.20
N ARG A 84 6.94 -3.83 15.51
CA ARG A 84 6.32 -2.63 16.10
C ARG A 84 5.05 -2.95 16.88
N TYR A 85 4.22 -3.88 16.38
CA TYR A 85 2.94 -4.24 16.99
C TYR A 85 2.98 -5.59 17.75
N HIS A 86 4.16 -6.17 17.94
CA HIS A 86 4.35 -7.47 18.59
C HIS A 86 3.46 -8.60 18.02
N LEU A 87 3.29 -8.60 16.70
CA LEU A 87 2.47 -9.57 15.98
C LEU A 87 3.29 -10.76 15.51
N ASN A 88 2.64 -11.92 15.41
CA ASN A 88 3.27 -13.09 14.80
C ASN A 88 3.52 -12.85 13.29
N LEU A 89 4.80 -12.86 12.89
CA LEU A 89 5.25 -12.56 11.52
C LEU A 89 4.57 -13.44 10.46
N ARG A 90 4.45 -14.76 10.70
CA ARG A 90 3.79 -15.69 9.77
C ARG A 90 2.32 -15.31 9.54
N ARG A 91 1.63 -14.89 10.60
CA ARG A 91 0.24 -14.39 10.48
C ARG A 91 0.19 -13.05 9.75
N CYS A 92 1.16 -12.16 9.94
CA CYS A 92 1.24 -10.91 9.18
C CYS A 92 1.39 -11.19 7.69
N TYR A 93 2.31 -12.06 7.27
CA TYR A 93 2.44 -12.44 5.85
C TYR A 93 1.15 -13.01 5.26
N SER A 94 0.51 -13.96 5.97
CA SER A 94 -0.73 -14.59 5.52
C SER A 94 -1.88 -13.58 5.37
N ASN A 95 -2.06 -12.70 6.35
CA ASN A 95 -3.15 -11.74 6.35
C ASN A 95 -2.86 -10.55 5.42
N PHE A 96 -1.64 -10.01 5.40
CA PHE A 96 -1.31 -8.87 4.57
C PHE A 96 -1.23 -9.20 3.09
N ARG A 97 -0.97 -10.46 2.70
CA ARG A 97 -1.10 -10.90 1.29
C ARG A 97 -2.48 -10.55 0.70
N LYS A 98 -3.55 -10.60 1.51
CA LYS A 98 -4.93 -10.27 1.09
C LYS A 98 -5.12 -8.80 0.72
N ILE A 99 -4.25 -7.92 1.22
CA ILE A 99 -4.36 -6.48 1.07
C ILE A 99 -3.22 -5.85 0.26
N GLY A 100 -2.38 -6.66 -0.39
CA GLY A 100 -1.27 -6.22 -1.22
C GLY A 100 0.10 -6.75 -0.78
N GLY A 101 0.23 -7.19 0.47
CA GLY A 101 1.49 -7.70 1.03
C GLY A 101 2.65 -6.74 0.75
N SER A 102 3.78 -7.29 0.33
CA SER A 102 4.94 -6.50 -0.09
C SER A 102 4.71 -5.66 -1.35
N SER A 103 3.74 -6.01 -2.22
CA SER A 103 3.46 -5.23 -3.42
C SER A 103 2.92 -3.84 -3.12
N ILE A 104 2.34 -3.61 -1.94
CA ILE A 104 1.83 -2.26 -1.58
C ILE A 104 2.96 -1.27 -1.26
N SER A 105 4.19 -1.74 -1.03
CA SER A 105 5.34 -0.86 -0.77
C SER A 105 5.65 0.08 -1.93
N ILE A 106 5.25 -0.26 -3.15
CA ILE A 106 5.41 0.66 -4.29
C ILE A 106 4.61 1.96 -4.12
N LEU A 107 3.49 1.93 -3.39
CA LEU A 107 2.67 3.11 -3.15
C LEU A 107 3.40 4.17 -2.33
N TYR A 108 4.39 3.78 -1.51
CA TYR A 108 5.29 4.72 -0.82
C TYR A 108 6.04 5.61 -1.82
N TRP A 109 6.69 4.99 -2.81
CA TRP A 109 7.44 5.73 -3.82
C TRP A 109 6.55 6.52 -4.77
N ILE A 110 5.38 5.97 -5.12
CA ILE A 110 4.38 6.70 -5.91
C ILE A 110 3.89 7.94 -5.16
N TYR A 111 3.64 7.84 -3.85
CA TYR A 111 3.25 8.96 -3.01
C TYR A 111 4.30 10.07 -3.02
N HIS A 112 5.57 9.71 -2.81
CA HIS A 112 6.66 10.68 -2.82
C HIS A 112 6.91 11.30 -4.19
N ARG A 113 6.88 10.51 -5.27
CA ARG A 113 6.99 11.04 -6.66
C ARG A 113 5.90 12.05 -6.97
N ARG A 114 4.66 11.69 -6.67
CA ARG A 114 3.50 12.56 -6.88
C ARG A 114 3.68 13.87 -6.11
N ASN A 115 3.98 13.78 -4.82
CA ASN A 115 4.14 14.97 -3.98
C ASN A 115 5.31 15.84 -4.42
N PHE A 116 6.44 15.23 -4.81
CA PHE A 116 7.58 15.95 -5.37
C PHE A 116 7.22 16.68 -6.68
N HIS A 117 6.49 16.00 -7.58
CA HIS A 117 6.02 16.62 -8.82
C HIS A 117 5.03 17.76 -8.58
N GLN A 118 4.15 17.63 -7.59
CA GLN A 118 3.13 18.63 -7.25
C GLN A 118 3.64 19.72 -6.29
N HIS A 119 4.84 19.61 -5.74
CA HIS A 119 5.33 20.53 -4.72
C HIS A 119 5.47 21.96 -5.22
N LYS A 120 5.01 22.91 -4.40
CA LYS A 120 5.12 24.35 -4.61
C LYS A 120 5.61 25.01 -3.31
N PRO A 121 6.70 25.81 -3.33
CA PRO A 121 7.62 26.02 -4.45
C PRO A 121 8.31 24.71 -4.89
N LYS A 122 8.88 24.68 -6.10
CA LYS A 122 9.61 23.51 -6.59
C LYS A 122 10.88 23.33 -5.75
N LEU A 123 11.04 22.14 -5.16
CA LEU A 123 12.26 21.74 -4.48
C LEU A 123 13.15 20.96 -5.44
N SER A 124 14.46 21.05 -5.23
CA SER A 124 15.41 20.08 -5.74
C SER A 124 15.19 18.70 -5.09
N VAL A 125 15.74 17.65 -5.71
CA VAL A 125 15.66 16.29 -5.17
C VAL A 125 16.28 16.21 -3.77
N LYS A 126 17.42 16.88 -3.55
CA LYS A 126 18.13 16.89 -2.27
C LYS A 126 17.29 17.55 -1.16
N GLU A 127 16.73 18.73 -1.43
CA GLU A 127 15.88 19.44 -0.46
C GLU A 127 14.63 18.64 -0.12
N TYR A 128 14.02 17.96 -1.10
CA TYR A 128 12.86 17.10 -0.85
C TYR A 128 13.23 15.91 0.04
N ILE A 129 14.37 15.26 -0.21
CA ILE A 129 14.88 14.14 0.60
C ILE A 129 15.12 14.57 2.04
N GLU A 130 15.79 15.71 2.25
CA GLU A 130 16.08 16.26 3.58
C GLU A 130 14.79 16.61 4.32
N LYS A 131 13.86 17.32 3.65
CA LYS A 131 12.56 17.71 4.22
C LYS A 131 11.72 16.52 4.66
N HIS A 132 11.74 15.44 3.88
CA HIS A 132 10.94 14.24 4.14
C HIS A 132 11.71 13.11 4.83
N LYS A 133 12.98 13.33 5.22
CA LYS A 133 13.86 12.37 5.91
C LYS A 133 13.93 11.01 5.20
N LEU A 134 14.04 11.02 3.87
CA LEU A 134 14.08 9.79 3.06
C LEU A 134 15.49 9.19 3.05
N GLU A 135 15.59 7.86 2.90
CA GLU A 135 16.88 7.18 2.70
C GLU A 135 17.51 7.66 1.39
N GLN A 136 18.67 8.30 1.48
CA GLN A 136 19.22 9.10 0.37
C GLN A 136 19.39 8.30 -0.92
N LYS A 137 20.05 7.13 -0.87
CA LYS A 137 20.44 6.38 -2.07
C LYS A 137 19.21 5.92 -2.86
N THR A 138 18.24 5.33 -2.16
CA THR A 138 17.01 4.87 -2.82
C THR A 138 16.13 6.03 -3.24
N ALA A 139 16.03 7.08 -2.42
CA ALA A 139 15.19 8.23 -2.73
C ALA A 139 15.66 9.00 -3.97
N PHE A 140 16.97 9.22 -4.13
CA PHE A 140 17.51 9.83 -5.35
C PHE A 140 17.09 9.04 -6.60
N ARG A 141 17.35 7.72 -6.60
CA ARG A 141 16.98 6.84 -7.72
C ARG A 141 15.47 6.88 -8.00
N GLN A 142 14.65 6.90 -6.96
CA GLN A 142 13.20 6.85 -7.12
C GLN A 142 12.65 8.19 -7.61
N LEU A 143 13.09 9.32 -7.07
CA LEU A 143 12.59 10.65 -7.46
C LEU A 143 13.07 11.09 -8.85
N GLN A 144 14.21 10.57 -9.32
CA GLN A 144 14.75 10.84 -10.66
C GLN A 144 14.35 9.82 -11.73
N ARG A 145 13.59 8.77 -11.36
CA ARG A 145 13.22 7.73 -12.32
C ARG A 145 12.39 8.35 -13.44
N LYS A 146 12.80 8.08 -14.68
CA LYS A 146 12.03 8.43 -15.87
C LYS A 146 10.76 7.60 -15.92
N THR A 147 9.78 8.10 -16.67
CA THR A 147 8.59 7.32 -17.01
C THR A 147 8.97 5.99 -17.63
N MET A 148 8.14 4.98 -17.37
CA MET A 148 8.23 3.67 -17.97
C MET A 148 8.43 3.75 -19.49
N SER A 149 9.38 2.97 -20.03
CA SER A 149 9.61 2.89 -21.48
C SER A 149 8.40 2.28 -22.19
N GLU A 150 8.30 2.49 -23.50
CA GLU A 150 7.22 1.91 -24.32
C GLU A 150 7.15 0.38 -24.19
N PHE A 151 8.31 -0.29 -24.19
CA PHE A 151 8.42 -1.72 -23.95
C PHE A 151 7.75 -2.15 -22.63
N TRP A 152 8.09 -1.50 -21.51
CA TRP A 152 7.50 -1.84 -20.21
C TRP A 152 6.05 -1.39 -20.11
N SER A 153 5.68 -0.29 -20.77
CA SER A 153 4.31 0.22 -20.83
C SER A 153 3.37 -0.79 -21.51
N HIS A 154 3.82 -1.39 -22.61
CA HIS A 154 3.10 -2.48 -23.29
C HIS A 154 2.91 -3.70 -22.37
N HIS A 155 3.99 -4.15 -21.71
CA HIS A 155 3.90 -5.28 -20.78
C HIS A 155 3.02 -4.98 -19.56
N PHE A 156 3.02 -3.74 -19.08
CA PHE A 156 2.12 -3.30 -18.01
C PHE A 156 0.67 -3.46 -18.42
N ASP A 157 0.29 -2.94 -19.59
CA ASP A 157 -1.09 -3.01 -20.07
C ASP A 157 -1.51 -4.46 -20.30
N ASN A 158 -0.71 -5.22 -21.03
CA ASN A 158 -1.01 -6.62 -21.31
C ASN A 158 -1.12 -7.46 -20.04
N TYR A 159 -0.20 -7.28 -19.07
CA TYR A 159 -0.27 -7.98 -17.79
C TYR A 159 -1.58 -7.68 -17.05
N TYR A 160 -1.94 -6.41 -16.86
CA TYR A 160 -3.13 -6.06 -16.08
C TYR A 160 -4.46 -6.26 -16.83
N GLN A 161 -4.48 -6.22 -18.15
CA GLN A 161 -5.68 -6.45 -18.98
C GLN A 161 -5.97 -7.94 -19.20
N ASN A 162 -4.95 -8.78 -19.36
CA ASN A 162 -5.15 -10.17 -19.80
C ASN A 162 -4.76 -11.20 -18.73
N PHE A 163 -3.60 -11.04 -18.09
CA PHE A 163 -3.00 -12.10 -17.28
C PHE A 163 -3.35 -12.00 -15.79
N TRP A 164 -3.27 -10.79 -15.23
CA TRP A 164 -3.61 -10.53 -13.84
C TRP A 164 -5.07 -10.89 -13.52
N ILE A 165 -5.99 -10.61 -14.45
CA ILE A 165 -7.41 -10.96 -14.34
C ILE A 165 -7.61 -12.48 -14.39
N GLN A 166 -6.74 -13.23 -15.05
CA GLN A 166 -6.74 -14.70 -15.05
C GLN A 166 -6.03 -15.30 -13.82
N GLY A 167 -5.39 -14.48 -12.98
CA GLY A 167 -4.75 -14.92 -11.73
C GLY A 167 -3.26 -15.25 -11.88
N TYR A 168 -2.64 -14.95 -13.02
CA TYR A 168 -1.20 -15.09 -13.20
C TYR A 168 -0.45 -14.11 -12.28
N ASN A 169 0.67 -14.59 -11.74
CA ASN A 169 1.63 -13.75 -11.04
C ASN A 169 2.73 -13.26 -11.99
N VAL A 170 3.43 -12.19 -11.59
CA VAL A 170 4.51 -11.58 -12.39
C VAL A 170 5.58 -12.57 -12.85
N SER A 171 5.90 -13.60 -12.05
CA SER A 171 6.93 -14.58 -12.42
C SER A 171 6.45 -15.50 -13.54
N GLU A 172 5.18 -15.91 -13.51
CA GLU A 172 4.57 -16.71 -14.58
C GLU A 172 4.47 -15.89 -15.87
N TYR A 173 4.00 -14.64 -15.76
CA TYR A 173 3.97 -13.71 -16.89
C TYR A 173 5.36 -13.50 -17.50
N ALA A 174 6.37 -13.26 -16.66
CA ALA A 174 7.74 -13.07 -17.11
C ALA A 174 8.27 -14.31 -17.84
N LYS A 175 7.94 -15.53 -17.37
CA LYS A 175 8.32 -16.77 -18.03
C LYS A 175 7.69 -16.89 -19.42
N ILE A 176 6.41 -16.55 -19.58
CA ILE A 176 5.68 -16.64 -20.86
C ILE A 176 6.30 -15.71 -21.90
N TYR A 177 6.69 -14.50 -21.50
CA TYR A 177 7.23 -13.47 -22.40
C TYR A 177 8.76 -13.39 -22.43
N GLY A 178 9.47 -14.36 -21.84
CA GLY A 178 10.94 -14.37 -21.81
C GLY A 178 11.57 -13.17 -21.09
N LEU A 179 10.87 -12.57 -20.13
CA LEU A 179 11.33 -11.39 -19.40
C LEU A 179 12.18 -11.77 -18.19
N ASN A 180 13.14 -10.91 -17.84
CA ASN A 180 13.81 -11.02 -16.55
C ASN A 180 12.81 -10.71 -15.41
N ALA A 181 12.54 -11.71 -14.54
CA ALA A 181 11.56 -11.58 -13.47
C ALA A 181 11.91 -10.48 -12.45
N THR A 182 13.20 -10.24 -12.19
CA THR A 182 13.64 -9.17 -11.27
C THR A 182 13.32 -7.80 -11.86
N THR A 183 13.58 -7.61 -13.15
CA THR A 183 13.24 -6.35 -13.85
C THR A 183 11.73 -6.20 -13.97
N ALA A 184 10.99 -7.27 -14.31
CA ALA A 184 9.53 -7.24 -14.39
C ALA A 184 8.87 -6.79 -13.08
N ARG A 185 9.37 -7.25 -11.93
CA ARG A 185 8.87 -6.84 -10.60
C ARG A 185 9.14 -5.37 -10.25
N GLN A 186 9.89 -4.63 -11.06
CA GLN A 186 10.06 -3.18 -10.90
C GLN A 186 8.92 -2.37 -11.54
N TYR A 187 8.10 -3.01 -12.38
CA TYR A 187 7.01 -2.39 -13.14
C TYR A 187 5.66 -3.09 -12.93
N LEU A 188 5.69 -4.41 -12.68
CA LEU A 188 4.51 -5.25 -12.49
C LEU A 188 4.43 -5.74 -11.05
N PHE A 189 3.21 -5.78 -10.50
CA PHE A 189 2.98 -6.10 -9.09
C PHE A 189 1.81 -7.07 -8.94
N ASN A 190 1.89 -7.95 -7.94
CA ASN A 190 0.87 -8.96 -7.66
C ASN A 190 -0.22 -8.40 -6.74
N PHE A 191 -0.92 -7.35 -7.19
CA PHE A 191 -2.02 -6.77 -6.40
C PHE A 191 -3.21 -7.74 -6.30
N PRO A 192 -3.94 -7.76 -5.17
CA PRO A 192 -5.26 -8.37 -5.12
C PRO A 192 -6.22 -7.67 -6.09
N LYS A 193 -7.04 -8.45 -6.83
CA LYS A 193 -7.97 -7.95 -7.88
C LYS A 193 -8.91 -6.82 -7.45
N LYS A 194 -9.25 -6.75 -6.16
CA LYS A 194 -10.19 -5.76 -5.59
C LYS A 194 -9.49 -4.64 -4.82
N LEU A 195 -8.16 -4.50 -4.95
CA LEU A 195 -7.41 -3.51 -4.17
C LEU A 195 -7.56 -2.09 -4.73
N PHE A 196 -7.28 -1.90 -6.01
CA PHE A 196 -7.53 -0.70 -6.82
C PHE A 196 -7.23 -1.03 -8.29
N ASN A 197 -7.61 -0.17 -9.25
CA ASN A 197 -7.21 -0.33 -10.65
C ASN A 197 -5.73 0.04 -10.85
N PRO A 198 -4.83 -0.89 -11.20
CA PRO A 198 -3.39 -0.60 -11.34
C PRO A 198 -3.05 0.48 -12.37
N GLN A 199 -3.93 0.76 -13.33
CA GLN A 199 -3.71 1.83 -14.32
C GLN A 199 -3.51 3.21 -13.68
N VAL A 200 -4.07 3.45 -12.48
CA VAL A 200 -3.93 4.73 -11.77
C VAL A 200 -2.50 5.01 -11.28
N ILE A 201 -1.68 3.97 -11.13
CA ILE A 201 -0.28 4.11 -10.69
C ILE A 201 0.70 4.13 -11.85
N LYS A 202 0.29 3.69 -13.06
CA LYS A 202 1.15 3.59 -14.24
C LYS A 202 1.94 4.87 -14.55
N PRO A 203 1.37 6.09 -14.50
CA PRO A 203 2.12 7.32 -14.79
C PRO A 203 3.26 7.61 -13.80
N TRP A 204 3.26 6.94 -12.66
CA TRP A 204 4.17 7.18 -11.55
C TRP A 204 5.19 6.06 -11.35
N LEU A 205 5.20 5.04 -12.21
CA LEU A 205 6.13 3.91 -12.17
C LEU A 205 7.35 4.17 -13.07
#